data_AF-A0A3C0UBB7-F1
#
_entry.id   AF-A0A3C0UBB7-F1
#
_cell.length_a   1.000
_cell.length_b   1.000
_cell.length_c   1.000
_cell.angle_alpha   90.00
_cell.angle_beta   90.00
_cell.angle_gamma   90.00
#
_symmetry.space_group_name_H-M   'P 1'
#
loop_
_entity.id
_entity.type
_entity.pdbx_description
1 polymer ?
#
loop_
_entity_poly.entity_id
_entity_poly.type
_entity_poly.pdbx_seq_one_letter_code
_entity_poly.pdbx_strand_id
1 'polypeptide(L)'
;MIPLKKVAAFLMSMNQEKGQKIIALMDNAEIRAVISEMKRLPEFSEEEKDGIRAEFKGLGYTEQMNPSEILTIMRLLFDGSKISK
;
A
#
# COMPACT_ATOMS: atom_id res chain seq x y z
N MET A 1 -10.17 4.99 -6.73
CA MET A 1 -9.18 5.85 -6.04
C MET A 1 -7.94 6.00 -6.93
N ILE A 2 -7.25 7.15 -6.85
CA ILE A 2 -5.96 7.33 -7.54
C ILE A 2 -4.89 6.38 -6.95
N PRO A 3 -3.86 5.98 -7.72
CA PRO A 3 -2.87 4.98 -7.29
C PRO A 3 -2.25 5.24 -5.92
N LEU A 4 -1.78 6.46 -5.65
CA LEU A 4 -1.15 6.82 -4.37
C LEU A 4 -2.10 6.62 -3.18
N LYS A 5 -3.36 7.01 -3.34
CA LYS A 5 -4.39 6.86 -2.32
C LYS A 5 -4.68 5.37 -2.04
N LYS A 6 -4.66 4.52 -3.08
CA LYS A 6 -4.83 3.06 -2.93
C LYS A 6 -3.69 2.43 -2.14
N VAL A 7 -2.45 2.76 -2.48
CA VAL A 7 -1.26 2.30 -1.76
C VAL A 7 -1.31 2.69 -0.29
N ALA A 8 -1.61 3.95 0.00
CA ALA A 8 -1.72 4.45 1.37
C ALA A 8 -2.82 3.72 2.16
N ALA A 9 -4.02 3.58 1.58
CA ALA A 9 -5.12 2.88 2.20
C ALA A 9 -4.82 1.40 2.43
N PHE A 10 -4.13 0.75 1.48
CA PHE A 10 -3.72 -0.64 1.62
C PHE A 10 -2.72 -0.86 2.75
N LEU A 11 -1.73 0.03 2.91
CA LEU A 11 -0.82 -0.02 4.06
C LEU A 11 -1.55 0.19 5.39
N MET A 12 -2.55 1.07 5.43
CA MET A 12 -3.41 1.27 6.61
C MET A 12 -4.32 0.07 6.91
N SER A 13 -4.60 -0.77 5.91
CA SER A 13 -5.35 -2.02 6.07
C SER A 13 -4.51 -3.18 6.58
N MET A 14 -3.18 -3.06 6.58
CA MET A 14 -2.26 -4.09 7.04
C MET A 14 -1.98 -3.95 8.54
N ASN A 15 -1.51 -5.03 9.16
CA ASN A 15 -0.93 -4.92 10.49
C ASN A 15 0.32 -4.01 10.46
N GLN A 16 0.57 -3.35 11.58
CA GLN A 16 1.59 -2.31 11.68
C GLN A 16 2.99 -2.82 11.32
N GLU A 17 3.36 -4.01 11.79
CA GLU A 17 4.68 -4.60 11.55
C GLU A 17 4.94 -4.85 10.05
N LYS A 18 3.98 -5.46 9.35
CA LYS A 18 4.10 -5.76 7.92
C LYS A 18 4.14 -4.48 7.10
N GLY A 19 3.30 -3.50 7.43
CA GLY A 19 3.30 -2.18 6.81
C GLY A 19 4.65 -1.46 6.95
N GLN A 20 5.24 -1.47 8.16
CA GLN A 20 6.55 -0.87 8.41
C GLN A 20 7.68 -1.54 7.60
N LYS A 21 7.67 -2.88 7.52
CA LYS A 21 8.66 -3.62 6.72
C LYS A 21 8.58 -3.28 5.23
N ILE A 22 7.38 -3.04 4.70
CA ILE A 22 7.17 -2.61 3.30
C ILE A 22 7.71 -1.18 3.11
N ILE A 23 7.37 -0.26 4.02
CA ILE A 23 7.84 1.13 3.99
C ILE A 23 9.37 1.21 4.06
N ALA A 24 10.03 0.32 4.82
CA ALA A 24 11.48 0.27 4.92
C ALA A 24 12.20 -0.10 3.61
N LEU A 25 11.49 -0.68 2.64
CA LEU A 25 12.02 -1.02 1.31
C LEU A 25 11.81 0.08 0.28
N MET A 26 11.09 1.14 0.63
CA MET A 26 10.83 2.29 -0.22
C MET A 26 11.98 3.29 -0.15
N ASP A 27 12.15 4.09 -1.20
CA ASP A 27 13.05 5.24 -1.12
C ASP A 27 12.42 6.44 -0.38
N ASN A 28 13.24 7.43 -0.06
CA ASN A 28 12.79 8.61 0.69
C ASN A 28 11.66 9.40 0.00
N ALA A 29 11.57 9.37 -1.34
CA ALA A 29 10.52 10.08 -2.07
C ALA A 29 9.20 9.31 -1.97
N GLU A 30 9.24 7.99 -2.18
CA GLU A 30 8.11 7.08 -2.00
C GLU A 30 7.55 7.17 -0.57
N ILE A 31 8.42 7.10 0.45
CA ILE A 31 8.03 7.21 1.86
C ILE A 31 7.29 8.54 2.11
N ARG A 32 7.85 9.67 1.65
CA ARG A 32 7.19 10.97 1.85
C ARG A 32 5.82 11.05 1.19
N ALA A 33 5.67 10.52 -0.02
CA ALA A 33 4.41 10.51 -0.74
C ALA A 33 3.37 9.66 0.01
N VAL A 34 3.72 8.43 0.37
CA VAL A 34 2.84 7.48 1.05
C VAL A 34 2.42 7.98 2.43
N ILE A 35 3.38 8.39 3.28
CA ILE A 35 3.08 8.88 4.62
C ILE A 35 2.24 10.16 4.59
N SER A 36 2.51 11.07 3.65
CA SER A 36 1.69 12.27 3.48
C SER A 36 0.26 11.93 3.10
N GLU A 37 0.04 10.88 2.30
CA GLU A 37 -1.30 10.49 1.88
C GLU A 37 -2.03 9.71 2.99
N MET A 38 -1.34 8.82 3.71
CA MET A 38 -1.90 8.13 4.89
C MET A 38 -2.43 9.11 5.93
N LYS A 39 -1.72 10.21 6.19
CA LYS A 39 -2.17 11.26 7.14
C LYS A 39 -3.42 12.02 6.70
N ARG A 40 -3.75 11.99 5.40
CA ARG A 40 -4.95 12.65 4.84
C ARG A 40 -6.14 11.72 4.79
N LEU A 41 -5.91 10.41 4.82
CA LEU A 41 -6.96 9.41 4.79
C LEU A 41 -7.67 9.34 6.14
N PRO A 42 -9.00 9.14 6.15
CA PRO A 42 -9.70 8.80 7.37
C PRO A 42 -9.27 7.42 7.85
N GLU A 43 -9.59 7.10 9.10
CA GLU A 43 -9.57 5.72 9.56
C GLU A 43 -10.65 4.92 8.82
N PHE A 44 -10.30 3.69 8.45
CA PHE A 44 -11.20 2.78 7.75
C PHE A 44 -11.79 1.76 8.73
N SER A 45 -13.08 1.46 8.56
CA SER A 45 -13.71 0.29 9.16
C SER A 45 -13.08 -1.01 8.65
N GLU A 46 -13.30 -2.12 9.34
CA GLU A 46 -12.79 -3.42 8.90
C GLU A 46 -13.38 -3.87 7.56
N GLU A 47 -14.64 -3.54 7.29
CA GLU A 47 -15.29 -3.82 5.99
C GLU A 47 -14.62 -3.05 4.84
N GLU A 48 -14.30 -1.77 5.06
CA GLU A 48 -13.56 -0.97 4.07
C GLU A 48 -12.14 -1.51 3.86
N LYS A 49 -11.45 -1.92 4.93
CA LYS A 49 -10.13 -2.58 4.84
C LYS A 49 -10.20 -3.88 4.05
N ASP A 50 -11.24 -4.69 4.25
CA ASP A 50 -11.46 -5.92 3.49
C ASP A 50 -11.67 -5.64 2.00
N GLY A 51 -12.45 -4.62 1.66
CA GLY A 51 -12.62 -4.17 0.28
C GLY A 51 -11.29 -3.75 -0.36
N ILE A 52 -10.49 -2.96 0.35
CA ILE A 52 -9.15 -2.55 -0.10
C ILE A 52 -8.24 -3.76 -0.30
N ARG A 53 -8.22 -4.72 0.64
CA ARG A 53 -7.44 -5.96 0.49
C ARG A 53 -7.91 -6.79 -0.70
N ALA A 54 -9.21 -6.85 -0.97
CA ALA A 54 -9.78 -7.58 -2.10
C ALA A 54 -9.32 -6.99 -3.45
N GLU A 55 -9.25 -5.66 -3.59
CA GLU A 55 -8.69 -5.03 -4.79
C GLU A 55 -7.24 -5.48 -5.04
N PHE A 56 -6.40 -5.50 -4.01
CA PHE A 56 -5.01 -5.95 -4.13
C PHE A 56 -4.89 -7.45 -4.39
N LYS A 57 -5.79 -8.28 -3.84
CA LYS A 57 -5.87 -9.71 -4.22
C LYS A 57 -6.14 -9.89 -5.70
N GLY A 58 -6.98 -9.05 -6.30
CA GLY A 58 -7.20 -9.01 -7.75
C GLY A 58 -5.95 -8.66 -8.57
N LEU A 59 -4.96 -8.00 -7.96
CA LEU A 59 -3.65 -7.70 -8.55
C LEU A 59 -2.60 -8.80 -8.28
N GLY A 60 -2.98 -9.88 -7.58
CA GLY A 60 -2.10 -11.00 -7.25
C GLY A 60 -1.54 -10.98 -5.83
N TYR A 61 -1.92 -10.01 -4.98
CA TYR A 61 -1.52 -10.02 -3.56
C TYR A 61 -2.04 -11.27 -2.83
N THR A 62 -1.18 -11.89 -2.02
CA THR A 62 -1.58 -12.91 -1.05
C THR A 62 -1.04 -12.59 0.34
N GLU A 63 -1.73 -13.04 1.39
CA GLU A 63 -1.34 -12.77 2.78
C GLU A 63 0.04 -13.35 3.14
N GLN A 64 0.47 -14.40 2.43
CA GLN A 64 1.75 -15.09 2.61
C GLN A 64 2.92 -14.36 1.95
N MET A 65 2.66 -13.37 1.08
CA MET A 65 3.73 -12.62 0.41
C MET A 65 4.62 -11.89 1.42
N ASN A 66 5.91 -11.87 1.10
CA ASN A 66 6.89 -11.10 1.82
C ASN A 66 6.79 -9.59 1.46
N PRO A 67 7.35 -8.69 2.30
CA PRO A 67 7.26 -7.25 2.07
C PRO A 67 7.73 -6.76 0.69
N SER A 68 8.74 -7.40 0.09
CA SER A 68 9.29 -7.00 -1.21
C SER A 68 8.38 -7.37 -2.38
N GLU A 69 7.74 -8.54 -2.29
CA GLU A 69 6.72 -8.97 -3.25
C GLU A 69 5.52 -8.03 -3.21
N ILE A 70 5.08 -7.67 -2.01
CA ILE A 70 3.97 -6.74 -1.82
C ILE A 70 4.31 -5.36 -2.41
N LEU A 71 5.51 -4.84 -2.14
CA LEU A 71 5.95 -3.57 -2.72
C LEU A 71 5.95 -3.63 -4.26
N THR A 72 6.30 -4.78 -4.84
CA THR A 72 6.25 -4.99 -6.29
C THR A 72 4.81 -4.86 -6.81
N ILE A 73 3.84 -5.51 -6.16
CA ILE A 73 2.42 -5.39 -6.50
C ILE A 73 1.94 -3.92 -6.40
N MET A 74 2.37 -3.19 -5.36
CA MET A 74 2.02 -1.78 -5.21
C MET A 74 2.58 -0.93 -6.37
N ARG A 75 3.80 -1.20 -6.82
CA ARG A 75 4.44 -0.49 -7.95
C ARG A 75 3.80 -0.82 -9.29
N LEU A 76 3.09 -1.94 -9.44
CA LEU A 76 2.31 -2.22 -10.66
C LEU A 76 1.20 -1.17 -10.89
N LEU A 77 0.71 -0.51 -9.84
CA LEU A 77 -0.22 0.62 -9.97
C LEU A 77 0.42 1.87 -10.58
N PHE A 78 1.75 1.87 -10.73
CA PHE A 78 2.60 2.93 -11.27
C PHE A 78 3.43 2.41 -12.45
N ASP A 79 2.91 1.46 -13.21
CA ASP A 79 3.59 0.84 -14.36
C ASP A 79 4.95 0.21 -14.01
N GLY A 80 5.07 -0.30 -12.78
CA GLY A 80 6.30 -0.90 -12.24
C GLY A 80 7.34 0.12 -11.77
N SER A 81 7.04 1.42 -11.89
CA SER A 81 7.92 2.50 -11.44
C SER A 81 7.76 2.79 -9.94
N LYS A 82 8.48 3.81 -9.46
CA LYS A 82 8.42 4.23 -8.05
C LYS A 82 7.05 4.80 -7.71
N ILE A 83 6.61 4.58 -6.49
CA ILE A 83 5.36 5.12 -5.98
C ILE A 83 5.48 6.66 -5.86
N SER A 84 4.77 7.37 -6.73
CA SER A 84 4.77 8.83 -6.79
C SER A 84 3.36 9.42 -6.74
N LYS A 85 3.23 10.73 -6.94
CA LYS A 85 1.93 11.39 -7.15
C LYS A 85 1.23 10.86 -8.39
#